data_AF-A0A2Z4FJM7-F1
#
_entry.id   AF-A0A2Z4FJM7-F1
#
_cell.length_a   1.000
_cell.length_b   1.000
_cell.length_c   1.000
_cell.angle_alpha   90.00
_cell.angle_beta   90.00
_cell.angle_gamma   90.00
#
_symmetry.space_group_name_H-M   'P 1'
#
loop_
_entity.id
_entity.type
_entity.pdbx_description
1 polymer ?
#
loop_
_entity_poly.entity_id
_entity_poly.type
_entity_poly.pdbx_seq_one_letter_code
_entity_poly.pdbx_strand_id
1 'polypeptide(L)'
;MKDFDIYWQDAVAMLAGVWLALVLGLEISSLTIAEGWLTYVAGCCAAMFASAGFTSKVPAFSWAAAATGVIAILTPLVISPTDNTLVLVSMLAGGAVITLLSAWSAVIKKNASKQEAKAS
;
A
#
# COMPACT_ATOMS: atom_id res chain seq x y z
N MET A 1 9.85 4.85 -22.16
CA MET A 1 10.67 3.92 -21.36
C MET A 1 11.36 4.61 -20.18
N LYS A 2 11.84 5.86 -20.29
CA LYS A 2 12.42 6.59 -19.13
C LYS A 2 11.47 6.79 -17.94
N ASP A 3 10.15 6.87 -18.16
CA ASP A 3 9.18 7.06 -17.07
C ASP A 3 8.90 5.77 -16.26
N PHE A 4 9.13 4.59 -16.85
CA PHE A 4 8.95 3.30 -16.17
C PHE A 4 10.01 3.06 -15.09
N ASP A 5 11.22 3.60 -15.28
CA ASP A 5 12.31 3.53 -14.29
C ASP A 5 12.06 4.41 -13.05
N ILE A 6 11.12 5.36 -13.12
CA ILE A 6 10.93 6.37 -12.06
C ILE A 6 9.90 5.92 -11.00
N TYR A 7 8.95 5.05 -11.36
CA TYR A 7 7.81 4.69 -10.49
C TYR A 7 7.71 3.19 -10.17
N TRP A 8 8.80 2.43 -10.30
CA TRP A 8 8.83 1.02 -9.93
C TRP A 8 8.40 0.76 -8.48
N GLN A 9 8.55 1.76 -7.59
CA GLN A 9 8.11 1.70 -6.21
C GLN A 9 6.59 1.47 -6.09
N ASP A 10 5.78 2.12 -6.94
CA ASP A 10 4.33 1.92 -6.94
C ASP A 10 3.97 0.52 -7.47
N ALA A 11 4.74 -0.03 -8.42
CA ALA A 11 4.52 -1.39 -8.91
C ALA A 11 4.81 -2.44 -7.81
N VAL A 12 5.88 -2.26 -7.03
CA VAL A 12 6.19 -3.14 -5.90
C VAL A 12 5.16 -2.96 -4.77
N ALA A 13 4.73 -1.73 -4.48
CA ALA A 13 3.66 -1.47 -3.51
C ALA A 13 2.32 -2.10 -3.95
N MET A 14 2.01 -2.08 -5.26
CA MET A 14 0.84 -2.76 -5.82
C MET A 14 0.91 -4.27 -5.59
N LEU A 15 2.04 -4.90 -5.91
CA LEU A 15 2.24 -6.34 -5.68
C LEU A 15 2.12 -6.70 -4.19
N ALA A 16 2.67 -5.86 -3.30
CA ALA A 16 2.53 -6.04 -1.86
C ALA A 16 1.05 -5.89 -1.41
N GLY A 17 0.30 -4.95 -1.97
CA GLY A 17 -1.14 -4.79 -1.72
C GLY A 17 -1.96 -5.99 -2.18
N VAL A 18 -1.67 -6.52 -3.37
CA VAL A 18 -2.31 -7.75 -3.90
C VAL A 18 -1.99 -8.96 -3.02
N TRP A 19 -0.73 -9.12 -2.62
CA TRP A 19 -0.32 -10.19 -1.70
C TRP A 19 -1.09 -10.11 -0.38
N LEU A 20 -1.16 -8.92 0.20
CA LEU A 20 -1.89 -8.67 1.44
C LEU A 20 -3.37 -9.03 1.32
N ALA A 21 -4.03 -8.57 0.24
CA ALA A 21 -5.43 -8.90 -0.01
C ALA A 21 -5.65 -10.41 -0.18
N LEU A 22 -4.73 -11.13 -0.84
CA LEU A 22 -4.85 -12.57 -1.03
C LEU A 22 -4.65 -13.34 0.28
N VAL A 23 -3.60 -13.05 1.04
CA VAL A 23 -3.35 -13.72 2.33
C VAL A 23 -4.52 -13.52 3.29
N LEU A 24 -5.03 -12.29 3.38
CA LEU A 24 -6.15 -11.97 4.26
C LEU A 24 -7.49 -12.48 3.74
N GLY A 25 -7.66 -12.54 2.42
CA GLY A 25 -8.85 -13.10 1.78
C GLY A 25 -8.96 -14.62 1.97
N LEU A 26 -7.83 -15.33 1.93
CA LEU A 26 -7.76 -16.77 2.19
C LEU A 26 -8.03 -17.10 3.68
N GLU A 27 -7.71 -16.17 4.58
CA GLU A 27 -7.91 -16.30 6.03
C GLU A 27 -9.16 -15.54 6.52
N ILE A 28 -10.02 -15.05 5.62
CA ILE A 28 -11.17 -14.20 6.00
C ILE A 28 -12.23 -14.98 6.79
N SER A 29 -12.25 -16.31 6.68
CA SER A 29 -13.12 -17.21 7.43
C SER A 29 -12.60 -17.55 8.83
N SER A 30 -11.32 -17.30 9.12
CA SER A 30 -10.67 -17.61 10.41
C SER A 30 -10.51 -16.37 11.31
N LEU A 31 -10.57 -15.16 10.75
CA LEU A 31 -10.57 -13.89 11.47
C LEU A 31 -11.99 -13.49 11.92
N THR A 32 -12.12 -12.80 13.06
CA THR A 32 -13.39 -12.18 13.46
C THR A 32 -13.90 -11.27 12.33
N ILE A 33 -15.20 -11.36 12.02
CA ILE A 33 -15.83 -10.83 10.79
C ILE A 33 -15.54 -9.33 10.54
N ALA A 34 -15.21 -8.52 11.55
CA ALA A 34 -14.90 -7.11 11.35
C ALA A 34 -13.43 -6.83 10.99
N GLU A 35 -12.49 -7.61 11.52
CA GLU A 35 -11.05 -7.29 11.52
C GLU A 35 -10.36 -7.78 10.25
N GLY A 36 -10.67 -9.02 9.85
CA GLY A 36 -10.19 -9.59 8.59
C GLY A 36 -10.69 -8.78 7.40
N TRP A 37 -11.93 -8.27 7.47
CA TRP A 37 -12.51 -7.44 6.44
C TRP A 37 -11.88 -6.05 6.31
N LEU A 38 -11.61 -5.36 7.44
CA LEU A 38 -10.92 -4.06 7.41
C LEU A 38 -9.54 -4.18 6.75
N THR A 39 -8.79 -5.21 7.11
CA THR A 39 -7.43 -5.39 6.61
C THR A 39 -7.43 -5.85 5.15
N TYR A 40 -8.36 -6.72 4.76
CA TYR A 40 -8.58 -7.13 3.37
C TYR A 40 -8.91 -5.92 2.48
N VAL A 41 -9.86 -5.08 2.91
CA VAL A 41 -10.21 -3.83 2.21
C VAL A 41 -9.01 -2.89 2.14
N ALA A 42 -8.22 -2.76 3.20
CA ALA A 42 -6.99 -1.97 3.18
C ALA A 42 -5.99 -2.49 2.13
N GLY A 43 -5.81 -3.81 2.02
CA GLY A 43 -4.97 -4.44 0.99
C GLY A 43 -5.47 -4.17 -0.44
N CYS A 44 -6.77 -4.32 -0.67
CA CYS A 44 -7.40 -3.99 -1.97
C CYS A 44 -7.22 -2.51 -2.33
N CYS A 45 -7.48 -1.61 -1.37
CA CYS A 45 -7.30 -0.17 -1.56
C CYS A 45 -5.82 0.17 -1.84
N ALA A 46 -4.88 -0.45 -1.13
CA ALA A 46 -3.45 -0.27 -1.38
C ALA A 46 -3.08 -0.65 -2.81
N ALA A 47 -3.56 -1.80 -3.29
CA ALA A 47 -3.32 -2.26 -4.66
C ALA A 47 -3.90 -1.27 -5.70
N MET A 48 -5.14 -0.82 -5.51
CA MET A 48 -5.80 0.13 -6.40
C MET A 48 -5.12 1.51 -6.41
N PHE A 49 -4.76 2.04 -5.26
CA PHE A 49 -4.09 3.35 -5.17
C PHE A 49 -2.67 3.28 -5.71
N ALA A 50 -1.95 2.20 -5.46
CA ALA A 50 -0.62 1.99 -6.03
C ALA A 50 -0.69 1.80 -7.55
N SER A 51 -1.68 1.08 -8.09
CA SER A 51 -1.85 0.95 -9.54
C SER A 51 -2.21 2.29 -10.20
N ALA A 52 -3.11 3.06 -9.59
CA ALA A 52 -3.43 4.41 -10.05
C ALA A 52 -2.19 5.32 -10.00
N GLY A 53 -1.42 5.23 -8.91
CA GLY A 53 -0.13 5.89 -8.77
C GLY A 53 0.84 5.50 -9.88
N PHE A 54 0.97 4.23 -10.21
CA PHE A 54 1.89 3.76 -11.25
C PHE A 54 1.59 4.39 -12.62
N THR A 55 0.31 4.60 -12.94
CA THR A 55 -0.11 5.23 -14.20
C THR A 55 -0.15 6.76 -14.18
N SER A 56 0.03 7.39 -13.00
CA SER A 56 -0.21 8.82 -12.81
C SER A 56 0.95 9.54 -12.12
N LYS A 57 1.25 10.75 -12.61
CA LYS A 57 2.19 11.68 -11.95
C LYS A 57 1.61 12.35 -10.70
N VAL A 58 0.33 12.13 -10.39
CA VAL A 58 -0.34 12.76 -9.24
C VAL A 58 0.15 12.12 -7.94
N PRO A 59 0.75 12.88 -7.01
CA PRO A 59 1.31 12.32 -5.78
C PRO A 59 0.23 11.84 -4.78
N ALA A 60 -1.02 12.30 -4.92
CA ALA A 60 -2.10 11.96 -4.01
C ALA A 60 -2.40 10.45 -3.96
N PHE A 61 -2.31 9.76 -5.11
CA PHE A 61 -2.55 8.30 -5.16
C PHE A 61 -1.49 7.51 -4.38
N SER A 62 -0.21 7.87 -4.54
CA SER A 62 0.87 7.23 -3.79
C SER A 62 0.81 7.56 -2.28
N TRP A 63 0.33 8.74 -1.89
CA TRP A 63 0.02 9.04 -0.46
C TRP A 63 -1.15 8.22 0.08
N ALA A 64 -2.21 8.03 -0.72
CA ALA A 64 -3.35 7.19 -0.33
C ALA A 64 -2.93 5.72 -0.15
N ALA A 65 -2.10 5.20 -1.05
CA ALA A 65 -1.51 3.87 -0.90
C ALA A 65 -0.64 3.77 0.37
N ALA A 66 0.19 4.78 0.66
CA ALA A 66 0.98 4.79 1.88
C ALA A 66 0.10 4.75 3.14
N ALA A 67 -0.99 5.53 3.17
CA ALA A 67 -1.94 5.52 4.28
C ALA A 67 -2.57 4.14 4.50
N THR A 68 -2.94 3.43 3.43
CA THR A 68 -3.45 2.06 3.54
C THR A 68 -2.40 1.07 4.06
N GLY A 69 -1.12 1.26 3.73
CA GLY A 69 -0.03 0.49 4.32
C GLY A 69 0.10 0.71 5.83
N VAL A 70 -0.05 1.95 6.30
CA VAL A 70 -0.05 2.27 7.75
C VAL A 70 -1.19 1.58 8.46
N ILE A 71 -2.40 1.57 7.86
CA ILE A 71 -3.55 0.87 8.42
C ILE A 71 -3.21 -0.62 8.60
N ALA A 72 -2.64 -1.27 7.57
CA ALA A 72 -2.26 -2.68 7.64
C ALA A 72 -1.24 -2.98 8.78
N ILE A 73 -0.30 -2.07 9.06
CA ILE A 73 0.67 -2.21 10.17
C ILE A 73 0.00 -2.03 11.54
N LEU A 74 -0.93 -1.07 11.65
CA LEU A 74 -1.54 -0.71 12.92
C LEU A 74 -2.66 -1.67 13.34
N THR A 75 -3.40 -2.24 12.39
CA THR A 75 -4.51 -3.16 12.68
C THR A 75 -4.15 -4.30 13.66
N PRO A 76 -3.06 -5.07 13.47
CA PRO A 76 -2.73 -6.16 14.38
C PRO A 76 -2.21 -5.68 15.74
N LEU A 77 -1.78 -4.40 15.85
CA LEU A 77 -1.30 -3.80 17.10
C LEU A 77 -2.43 -3.22 17.96
N VAL A 78 -3.51 -2.75 17.32
CA VAL A 78 -4.60 -2.02 17.99
C VAL A 78 -5.80 -2.91 18.27
N ILE A 79 -6.14 -3.82 17.34
CA ILE A 79 -7.43 -4.51 17.39
C ILE A 79 -7.30 -5.90 17.99
N SER A 80 -6.42 -6.75 17.45
CA SER A 80 -6.12 -8.05 18.06
C SER A 80 -4.84 -8.64 17.47
N PRO A 81 -3.87 -9.07 18.30
CA PRO A 81 -2.74 -9.85 17.80
C PRO A 81 -3.27 -11.19 17.28
N THR A 82 -3.11 -11.43 15.97
CA THR A 82 -3.46 -12.72 15.36
C THR A 82 -2.47 -13.81 15.82
N ASP A 83 -2.99 -14.99 16.17
CA ASP A 83 -2.17 -16.16 16.49
C ASP A 83 -1.48 -16.73 15.24
N ASN A 84 -1.96 -16.37 14.04
CA ASN A 84 -1.36 -16.79 12.78
C ASN A 84 -0.14 -15.90 12.44
N THR A 85 1.05 -16.41 12.75
CA THR A 85 2.32 -15.70 12.52
C THR A 85 2.50 -15.29 11.05
N LEU A 86 2.00 -16.07 10.09
CA LEU A 86 2.09 -15.72 8.67
C LEU A 86 1.25 -14.49 8.33
N VAL A 87 0.03 -14.40 8.88
CA VAL A 87 -0.84 -13.24 8.71
C VAL A 87 -0.22 -12.01 9.36
N LEU A 88 0.28 -12.14 10.59
CA LEU A 88 0.94 -11.04 11.31
C LEU A 88 2.14 -10.50 10.54
N VAL A 89 3.04 -11.37 10.08
CA VAL A 89 4.23 -10.97 9.31
C VAL A 89 3.82 -10.35 7.98
N SER A 90 2.81 -10.89 7.29
CA SER A 90 2.32 -10.33 6.03
C SER A 90 1.73 -8.93 6.21
N MET A 91 1.02 -8.68 7.32
CA MET A 91 0.50 -7.35 7.67
C MET A 91 1.62 -6.34 7.95
N LEU A 92 2.58 -6.71 8.79
CA LEU A 92 3.68 -5.82 9.16
C LEU A 92 4.63 -5.57 7.98
N ALA A 93 5.13 -6.64 7.34
CA ALA A 93 6.08 -6.52 6.25
C ALA A 93 5.44 -5.96 4.98
N GLY A 94 4.27 -6.49 4.58
CA GLY A 94 3.52 -5.99 3.43
C GLY A 94 3.10 -4.53 3.62
N GLY A 95 2.56 -4.20 4.80
CA GLY A 95 2.20 -2.83 5.16
C GLY A 95 3.40 -1.88 5.16
N ALA A 96 4.56 -2.31 5.67
CA ALA A 96 5.79 -1.51 5.64
C ALA A 96 6.30 -1.27 4.20
N VAL A 97 6.27 -2.31 3.36
CA VAL A 97 6.65 -2.19 1.93
C VAL A 97 5.73 -1.19 1.22
N ILE A 98 4.41 -1.33 1.38
CA ILE A 98 3.43 -0.40 0.79
C ILE A 98 3.68 1.02 1.29
N THR A 99 3.84 1.20 2.61
CA THR A 99 3.99 2.53 3.23
C THR A 99 5.24 3.24 2.73
N LEU A 100 6.41 2.58 2.83
CA LEU A 100 7.69 3.20 2.53
C LEU A 100 7.83 3.48 1.02
N LEU A 101 7.47 2.52 0.17
CA LEU A 101 7.63 2.66 -1.27
C LEU A 101 6.62 3.66 -1.86
N SER A 102 5.37 3.64 -1.39
CA SER A 102 4.37 4.59 -1.88
C SER A 102 4.63 6.01 -1.37
N ALA A 103 5.09 6.17 -0.12
CA ALA A 103 5.50 7.49 0.39
C ALA A 103 6.71 8.02 -0.39
N TRP A 104 7.68 7.16 -0.72
CA TRP A 104 8.82 7.54 -1.54
C TRP A 104 8.39 7.97 -2.95
N SER A 105 7.53 7.19 -3.61
CA SER A 105 6.95 7.56 -4.91
C SER A 105 6.22 8.90 -4.86
N ALA A 106 5.43 9.13 -3.81
CA ALA A 106 4.70 10.38 -3.62
C ALA A 106 5.64 11.59 -3.50
N VAL A 107 6.78 11.44 -2.82
CA VAL A 107 7.81 12.49 -2.71
C VAL A 107 8.46 12.77 -4.06
N ILE A 108 8.82 11.74 -4.83
CA ILE A 108 9.38 11.90 -6.19
C ILE A 108 8.41 12.68 -7.07
N LYS A 109 7.13 12.27 -7.10
CA LYS A 109 6.07 12.93 -7.89
C LYS A 109 5.79 14.36 -7.46
N LYS A 110 5.81 14.63 -6.15
CA LYS A 110 5.66 15.99 -5.61
C LYS A 110 6.83 16.90 -6.04
N ASN A 111 8.05 16.37 -6.10
CA ASN A 111 9.20 17.15 -6.54
C ASN A 111 9.18 17.40 -8.05
N ALA A 112 8.80 16.39 -8.85
CA ALA A 112 8.66 16.52 -10.29
C ALA A 112 7.59 17.56 -10.69
N SER A 113 6.40 17.50 -10.08
CA SER A 113 5.32 18.47 -10.33
C SER A 113 5.70 19.91 -9.96
N LYS A 114 6.48 20.10 -8.88
CA LYS A 114 7.01 21.44 -8.52
C LYS A 114 8.04 21.97 -9.52
N GLN A 115 8.81 21.11 -10.18
CA GLN A 115 9.77 21.53 -11.20
C GLN A 115 9.07 21.93 -12.49
N GLU A 116 8.08 21.15 -12.93
CA GLU A 116 7.24 21.48 -14.09
C GLU A 116 6.52 22.83 -13.89
N ALA A 117 6.00 23.09 -12.68
CA ALA A 117 5.34 24.36 -12.35
C ALA A 117 6.25 25.59 -12.30
N LYS A 118 7.57 25.41 -12.10
CA LYS A 118 8.56 26.51 -12.12
C LYS A 118 9.07 26.83 -13.52
N ALA A 119 8.88 25.92 -14.47
CA ALA A 119 9.33 26.05 -15.85
C ALA A 119 8.24 26.63 -16.78
N SER A 120 7.00 26.77 -16.29
CA SER A 120 5.86 27.41 -16.95
C SER A 120 5.64 28.83 -16.47
#